data_AF-A0A7Y5CP32-F1
#
_entry.id   AF-A0A7Y5CP32-F1
#
_cell.length_a   1.000
_cell.length_b   1.000
_cell.length_c   1.000
_cell.angle_alpha   90.00
_cell.angle_beta   90.00
_cell.angle_gamma   90.00
#
_symmetry.space_group_name_H-M   'P 1'
#
loop_
_entity.id
_entity.type
_entity.pdbx_description
1 polymer ?
#
loop_
_entity_poly.entity_id
_entity_poly.type
_entity_poly.pdbx_seq_one_letter_code
_entity_poly.pdbx_strand_id
1 'polypeptide(L)'
;MSPLHKESTGNLVFVPALITLALTLLRLTGELLNWSPVFFNKSAGGGGALIGISWLVPFMGFYFAWRLHRAGTVPAGLGRLFGFAVLGLAVYAGVFMLALAVAKENVWLLSTLGVVGAAAGLFLLRQAWPALFTSLFAYGLAARVPVVIIMFLAIMGNWGTHYDVAPPNFPAGMAAFPKWVVIGLVPQLTFWMVYTVAIGLIFGGLAVLVARRRPAQA
;
A
#
# COMPACT_ATOMS: atom_id res chain seq x y z
N MET A 1 -2.55 21.58 31.89
CA MET A 1 -2.15 20.60 30.84
C MET A 1 -3.39 19.80 30.47
N SER A 2 -3.94 20.01 29.28
CA SER A 2 -5.07 19.21 28.77
C SER A 2 -4.64 17.74 28.68
N PRO A 3 -5.47 16.77 29.07
CA PRO A 3 -5.19 15.37 28.73
C PRO A 3 -5.13 15.30 27.21
N LEU A 4 -3.95 15.03 26.66
CA LEU A 4 -3.80 14.70 25.25
C LEU A 4 -4.63 13.43 25.04
N HIS A 5 -5.80 13.57 24.43
CA HIS A 5 -6.59 12.42 23.98
C HIS A 5 -5.63 11.49 23.23
N LYS A 6 -5.47 10.26 23.73
CA LYS A 6 -4.72 9.20 23.06
C LYS A 6 -5.26 9.13 21.63
N GLU A 7 -4.47 9.50 20.63
CA GLU A 7 -4.95 9.46 19.25
C GLU A 7 -5.33 8.03 18.91
N SER A 8 -6.61 7.80 18.63
CA SER A 8 -7.07 6.51 18.16
C SER A 8 -6.66 6.32 16.70
N THR A 9 -6.27 5.10 16.32
CA THR A 9 -5.90 4.77 14.94
C THR A 9 -7.00 5.15 13.94
N GLY A 10 -8.28 4.98 14.34
CA GLY A 10 -9.43 5.35 13.50
C GLY A 10 -9.45 6.84 13.17
N ASN A 11 -9.28 7.71 14.16
CA ASN A 11 -9.27 9.16 13.94
C ASN A 11 -8.07 9.59 13.10
N LEU A 12 -6.92 8.92 13.26
CA LEU A 12 -5.70 9.23 12.52
C LEU A 12 -5.82 8.86 11.04
N VAL A 13 -6.50 7.74 10.73
CA VAL A 13 -6.59 7.16 9.38
C VAL A 13 -7.80 7.68 8.58
N PHE A 14 -8.87 8.12 9.24
CA PHE A 14 -10.13 8.48 8.57
C PHE A 14 -9.96 9.52 7.45
N VAL A 15 -9.38 10.68 7.76
CA VAL A 15 -9.19 11.75 6.76
C VAL A 15 -8.27 11.31 5.62
N PRO A 16 -7.09 10.70 5.89
CA PRO A 16 -6.27 10.09 4.83
C PRO A 16 -7.02 9.08 3.96
N ALA A 17 -7.87 8.24 4.54
CA ALA A 17 -8.66 7.27 3.77
C ALA A 17 -9.67 7.97 2.83
N LEU A 18 -10.31 9.05 3.27
CA LEU A 18 -11.21 9.84 2.41
C LEU A 18 -10.46 10.51 1.26
N ILE A 19 -9.27 11.07 1.51
CA ILE A 19 -8.43 11.67 0.46
C ILE A 19 -8.05 10.60 -0.57
N THR A 20 -7.66 9.42 -0.11
CA THR A 20 -7.31 8.29 -0.98
C THR A 20 -8.51 7.79 -1.79
N LEU A 21 -9.70 7.73 -1.19
CA LEU A 21 -10.92 7.41 -1.92
C LEU A 21 -11.23 8.45 -2.99
N ALA A 22 -11.15 9.74 -2.67
CA ALA A 22 -11.38 10.82 -3.63
C ALA A 22 -10.41 10.74 -4.81
N LEU A 23 -9.12 10.50 -4.56
CA LEU A 23 -8.13 10.34 -5.63
C LEU A 23 -8.34 9.07 -6.46
N THR A 24 -8.80 7.98 -5.85
CA THR A 24 -9.16 6.75 -6.56
C THR A 24 -10.34 6.99 -7.50
N LEU A 25 -11.39 7.67 -7.02
CA LEU A 25 -12.56 8.00 -7.84
C LEU A 25 -12.21 9.00 -8.94
N LEU A 26 -11.42 10.03 -8.64
CA LEU A 26 -10.93 10.98 -9.64
C LEU A 26 -10.17 10.26 -10.75
N ARG A 27 -9.29 9.32 -10.38
CA ARG A 27 -8.55 8.51 -11.35
C ARG A 27 -9.50 7.69 -12.23
N LEU A 28 -10.43 6.96 -11.61
CA LEU A 28 -11.43 6.16 -12.32
C LEU A 28 -12.23 7.02 -13.31
N THR A 29 -12.75 8.16 -12.85
CA THR A 29 -13.51 9.09 -13.69
C THR A 29 -12.68 9.60 -14.85
N GLY A 30 -11.42 9.99 -14.62
CA GLY A 30 -10.54 10.46 -15.69
C GLY A 30 -10.27 9.37 -16.74
N GLU A 31 -10.13 8.13 -16.34
CA GLU A 31 -9.96 7.01 -17.27
C GLU A 31 -11.24 6.70 -18.06
N LEU A 32 -12.40 6.71 -17.41
CA LEU A 32 -13.70 6.49 -18.08
C LEU A 32 -14.02 7.60 -19.08
N LEU A 33 -13.69 8.85 -18.74
CA LEU A 33 -13.90 10.02 -19.60
C LEU A 33 -12.76 10.27 -20.60
N ASN A 34 -11.78 9.36 -20.68
CA ASN A 34 -10.62 9.46 -21.56
C ASN A 34 -9.87 10.80 -21.45
N TRP A 35 -9.68 11.28 -20.22
CA TRP A 35 -8.80 12.42 -19.94
C TRP A 35 -7.34 12.09 -20.29
N SER A 36 -6.47 13.10 -20.22
CA SER A 36 -5.09 12.99 -20.70
C SER A 36 -4.37 11.74 -20.15
N PRO A 37 -3.80 10.88 -21.02
CA PRO A 37 -3.15 9.64 -20.64
C PRO A 37 -1.85 9.86 -19.84
N VAL A 38 -1.31 11.09 -19.82
CA VAL A 38 -0.20 11.47 -18.95
C VAL A 38 -0.61 11.41 -17.47
N PHE A 39 -1.86 11.77 -17.17
CA PHE A 39 -2.39 11.80 -15.80
C PHE A 39 -3.20 10.54 -15.47
N PHE A 40 -3.93 9.98 -16.45
CA PHE A 40 -4.90 8.91 -16.32
C PHE A 40 -4.56 7.71 -17.21
N ASN A 41 -3.36 7.16 -17.05
CA ASN A 41 -2.88 6.04 -17.85
C ASN A 41 -3.61 4.72 -17.52
N LYS A 42 -4.13 4.06 -18.57
CA LYS A 42 -4.89 2.81 -18.50
C LYS A 42 -4.04 1.53 -18.49
N SER A 43 -2.71 1.63 -18.60
CA SER A 43 -1.82 0.48 -18.66
C SER A 43 -1.84 -0.33 -17.36
N ALA A 44 -1.66 -1.65 -17.47
CA ALA A 44 -1.54 -2.56 -16.33
C ALA A 44 -0.51 -2.08 -15.29
N GLY A 45 -0.76 -2.38 -14.02
CA GLY A 45 0.14 -2.08 -12.91
C GLY A 45 0.13 -0.62 -12.45
N GLY A 46 -0.49 0.29 -13.20
CA GLY A 46 -0.81 1.66 -12.76
C GLY A 46 0.38 2.58 -12.45
N GLY A 47 1.63 2.11 -12.62
CA GLY A 47 2.86 2.84 -12.30
C GLY A 47 3.17 4.04 -13.20
N GLY A 48 2.52 4.12 -14.38
CA GLY A 48 2.65 5.25 -15.29
C GLY A 48 1.69 6.42 -15.03
N ALA A 49 0.74 6.28 -14.08
CA ALA A 49 -0.22 7.35 -13.79
C ALA A 49 0.31 8.27 -12.69
N LEU A 50 0.46 9.56 -13.01
CA LEU A 50 0.80 10.60 -12.03
C LEU A 50 -0.27 10.74 -10.94
N ILE A 51 -1.55 10.60 -11.31
CA ILE A 51 -2.67 10.58 -10.34
C ILE A 51 -2.85 9.15 -9.83
N GLY A 52 -1.95 8.74 -8.94
CA GLY A 52 -1.95 7.41 -8.33
C GLY A 52 -1.86 7.49 -6.81
N ILE A 53 -2.65 6.66 -6.12
CA ILE A 53 -2.64 6.62 -4.64
C ILE A 53 -1.35 6.02 -4.07
N SER A 54 -0.51 5.38 -4.89
CA SER A 54 0.83 4.91 -4.50
C SER A 54 1.71 6.05 -4.01
N TRP A 55 1.59 7.23 -4.62
CA TRP A 55 2.35 8.43 -4.25
C TRP A 55 1.98 8.98 -2.89
N LEU A 56 0.81 8.67 -2.34
CA LEU A 56 0.39 9.12 -1.01
C LEU A 56 1.15 8.42 0.11
N VAL A 57 1.64 7.19 -0.13
CA VAL A 57 2.24 6.35 0.90
C VAL A 57 3.40 7.05 1.64
N PRO A 58 4.40 7.64 0.97
CA PRO A 58 5.44 8.44 1.62
C PRO A 58 4.89 9.52 2.55
N PHE A 59 3.92 10.31 2.09
CA PHE A 59 3.34 11.41 2.85
C PHE A 59 2.54 10.92 4.06
N MET A 60 1.78 9.83 3.90
CA MET A 60 1.01 9.24 4.99
C MET A 60 1.92 8.61 6.04
N GLY A 61 3.00 7.94 5.62
CA GLY A 61 4.03 7.44 6.53
C GLY A 61 4.65 8.54 7.37
N PHE A 62 5.03 9.65 6.73
CA PHE A 62 5.55 10.83 7.41
C PHE A 62 4.52 11.41 8.39
N TYR A 63 3.30 11.66 7.92
CA TYR A 63 2.21 12.25 8.71
C TYR A 63 1.87 11.41 9.95
N PHE A 64 1.66 10.10 9.78
CA PHE A 64 1.34 9.21 10.89
C PHE A 64 2.47 9.15 11.91
N ALA A 65 3.72 9.02 11.46
CA ALA A 65 4.87 8.99 12.35
C ALA A 65 5.02 10.30 13.13
N TRP A 66 4.79 11.45 12.48
CA TRP A 66 4.84 12.75 13.13
C TRP A 66 3.77 12.88 14.22
N ARG A 67 2.53 12.50 13.92
CA ARG A 67 1.41 12.51 14.88
C ARG A 67 1.68 11.58 16.06
N LEU A 68 2.11 10.35 15.79
CA LEU A 68 2.51 9.36 16.79
C LEU A 68 3.67 9.84 17.67
N HIS A 69 4.69 10.46 17.09
CA HIS A 69 5.82 11.04 17.83
C HIS A 69 5.37 12.15 18.78
N ARG A 70 4.47 13.04 18.33
CA ARG A 70 3.89 14.09 19.20
C ARG A 70 3.02 13.53 20.32
N ALA A 71 2.42 12.36 20.11
CA ALA A 71 1.69 11.62 21.14
C ALA A 71 2.61 10.81 22.08
N GLY A 72 3.93 10.95 21.97
CA GLY A 72 4.91 10.27 22.83
C GLY A 72 5.21 8.83 22.43
N THR A 73 4.64 8.34 21.32
CA THR A 73 4.98 7.02 20.79
C THR A 73 6.14 7.15 19.81
N VAL A 74 7.23 6.43 20.08
CA VAL A 74 8.46 6.48 19.28
C VAL A 74 8.93 5.08 18.95
N PRO A 75 9.70 4.86 17.87
CA PRO A 75 10.31 3.57 17.62
C PRO A 75 11.35 3.25 18.71
N ALA A 76 11.55 1.97 18.99
CA ALA A 76 12.58 1.51 19.94
C ALA A 76 14.01 1.94 19.54
N GLY A 77 14.23 2.19 18.25
CA GLY A 77 15.47 2.76 17.74
C GLY A 77 15.39 2.94 16.22
N LEU A 78 16.09 3.94 15.69
CA LEU A 78 16.09 4.21 14.25
C LEU A 78 16.76 3.09 13.45
N GLY A 79 17.87 2.53 13.95
CA GLY A 79 18.52 1.38 13.31
C GLY A 79 17.60 0.15 13.24
N ARG A 80 16.86 -0.14 14.31
CA ARG A 80 15.85 -1.20 14.32
C ARG A 80 14.71 -0.91 13.33
N LEU A 81 14.20 0.32 13.31
CA LEU A 81 13.14 0.73 12.39
C LEU A 81 13.56 0.50 10.93
N PHE A 82 14.69 1.07 10.52
CA PHE A 82 15.15 0.94 9.13
C PHE A 82 15.57 -0.50 8.81
N GLY A 83 16.24 -1.18 9.73
CA GLY A 83 16.65 -2.58 9.56
C GLY A 83 15.46 -3.50 9.29
N PHE A 84 14.40 -3.43 10.10
CA PHE A 84 13.20 -4.24 9.87
C PHE A 84 12.38 -3.77 8.66
N ALA A 85 12.35 -2.46 8.37
CA ALA A 85 11.69 -1.96 7.17
C ALA A 85 12.33 -2.52 5.88
N VAL A 86 13.65 -2.50 5.80
CA VAL A 86 14.41 -3.06 4.68
C VAL A 86 14.31 -4.60 4.66
N LEU A 87 14.46 -5.26 5.81
CA LEU A 87 14.38 -6.73 5.89
C LEU A 87 13.01 -7.25 5.47
N GLY A 88 11.92 -6.64 5.94
CA GLY A 88 10.56 -7.05 5.55
C GLY A 88 10.31 -6.89 4.05
N LEU A 89 10.79 -5.81 3.44
CA LEU A 89 10.72 -5.61 2.00
C LEU A 89 11.59 -6.62 1.24
N ALA A 90 12.81 -6.88 1.70
CA ALA A 90 13.73 -7.83 1.09
C ALA A 90 13.20 -9.26 1.15
N VAL A 91 12.61 -9.68 2.26
CA VAL A 91 11.98 -11.00 2.40
C VAL A 91 10.81 -11.14 1.45
N TYR A 92 9.92 -10.15 1.36
CA TYR A 92 8.82 -10.17 0.41
C TYR A 92 9.32 -10.25 -1.04
N ALA A 93 10.28 -9.41 -1.42
CA ALA A 93 10.86 -9.39 -2.75
C ALA A 93 11.56 -10.72 -3.08
N GLY A 94 12.32 -11.29 -2.14
CA GLY A 94 12.99 -12.57 -2.31
C GLY A 94 12.01 -13.72 -2.54
N VAL A 95 10.94 -13.79 -1.74
CA VAL A 95 9.88 -14.79 -1.93
C VAL A 95 9.15 -14.59 -3.25
N PHE A 96 8.87 -13.34 -3.64
CA PHE A 96 8.23 -13.04 -4.92
C PHE A 96 9.12 -13.43 -6.11
N MET A 97 10.43 -13.15 -6.06
CA MET A 97 11.38 -13.56 -7.09
C MET A 97 11.51 -15.09 -7.19
N LEU A 98 11.54 -15.77 -6.04
CA LEU A 98 11.48 -17.24 -6.01
C LEU A 98 10.17 -17.73 -6.63
N ALA A 99 9.04 -17.10 -6.32
CA ALA A 99 7.73 -17.44 -6.86
C ALA A 99 7.70 -17.31 -8.39
N LEU A 100 8.26 -16.23 -8.95
CA LEU A 100 8.38 -16.08 -10.41
C LEU A 100 9.21 -17.22 -11.03
N ALA A 101 10.29 -17.64 -10.36
CA ALA A 101 11.15 -18.72 -10.86
C ALA A 101 10.48 -20.10 -10.82
N VAL A 102 9.70 -20.41 -9.78
CA VAL A 102 9.13 -21.75 -9.58
C VAL A 102 7.70 -21.89 -10.11
N ALA A 103 6.91 -20.82 -10.11
CA ALA A 103 5.50 -20.86 -10.51
C ALA A 103 5.33 -20.92 -12.02
N LYS A 104 6.27 -20.36 -12.81
CA LYS A 104 6.16 -20.26 -14.28
C LYS A 104 4.78 -19.69 -14.67
N GLU A 105 3.97 -20.45 -15.39
CA GLU A 105 2.61 -20.06 -15.83
C GLU A 105 1.52 -20.37 -14.79
N ASN A 106 1.86 -21.01 -13.66
CA ASN A 106 0.91 -21.33 -12.60
C ASN A 106 0.61 -20.10 -11.72
N VAL A 107 -0.36 -19.31 -12.17
CA VAL A 107 -0.90 -18.12 -11.50
C VAL A 107 -1.36 -18.37 -10.06
N TRP A 108 -1.89 -19.56 -9.75
CA TRP A 108 -2.34 -19.90 -8.41
C TRP A 108 -1.18 -20.12 -7.45
N LEU A 109 -0.14 -20.80 -7.91
CA LEU A 109 1.10 -20.97 -7.15
C LEU A 109 1.78 -19.61 -6.93
N LEU A 110 1.87 -18.77 -7.96
CA LEU A 110 2.40 -17.41 -7.84
C LEU A 110 1.63 -16.59 -6.80
N SER A 111 0.29 -16.62 -6.87
CA SER A 111 -0.60 -15.92 -5.92
C SER A 111 -0.40 -16.43 -4.49
N THR A 112 -0.31 -17.75 -4.31
CA THR A 112 -0.12 -18.39 -3.00
C THR A 112 1.21 -17.98 -2.38
N LEU A 113 2.31 -18.06 -3.14
CA LEU A 113 3.63 -17.64 -2.67
C LEU A 113 3.68 -16.14 -2.40
N GLY A 114 2.97 -15.32 -3.19
CA GLY A 114 2.81 -13.90 -2.94
C GLY A 114 2.12 -13.60 -1.61
N VAL A 115 1.07 -14.36 -1.25
CA VAL A 115 0.40 -14.27 0.06
C VAL A 115 1.34 -14.67 1.20
N VAL A 116 2.05 -15.78 1.06
CA VAL A 116 3.02 -16.26 2.06
C VAL A 116 4.14 -15.22 2.28
N GLY A 117 4.71 -14.71 1.18
CA GLY A 117 5.74 -13.67 1.23
C GLY A 117 5.23 -12.40 1.89
N ALA A 118 4.00 -11.98 1.59
CA ALA A 118 3.41 -10.79 2.19
C ALA A 118 3.17 -10.96 3.70
N ALA A 119 2.67 -12.12 4.14
CA ALA A 119 2.51 -12.42 5.56
C ALA A 119 3.85 -12.35 6.31
N ALA A 120 4.89 -12.99 5.77
CA ALA A 120 6.24 -12.95 6.35
C ALA A 120 6.82 -11.52 6.37
N GLY A 121 6.72 -10.79 5.26
CA GLY A 121 7.17 -9.40 5.17
C GLY A 121 6.46 -8.50 6.18
N LEU A 122 5.13 -8.53 6.22
CA LEU A 122 4.32 -7.73 7.16
C LEU A 122 4.63 -8.07 8.63
N PHE A 123 4.86 -9.34 8.94
CA PHE A 123 5.27 -9.75 10.28
C PHE A 123 6.58 -9.08 10.70
N LEU A 124 7.58 -9.04 9.81
CA LEU A 124 8.86 -8.37 10.04
C LEU A 124 8.70 -6.85 10.14
N LEU A 125 7.91 -6.24 9.26
CA LEU A 125 7.63 -4.80 9.27
C LEU A 125 6.97 -4.36 10.59
N ARG A 126 6.11 -5.18 11.17
CA ARG A 126 5.51 -4.89 12.49
C ARG A 126 6.56 -4.75 13.59
N GLN A 127 7.69 -5.45 13.50
CA GLN A 127 8.77 -5.39 14.48
C GLN A 127 9.57 -4.08 14.44
N ALA A 128 9.45 -3.31 13.34
CA ALA A 128 10.12 -2.03 13.15
C ALA A 128 9.56 -0.97 14.12
N TRP A 129 8.24 -0.79 14.12
CA TRP A 129 7.52 0.13 14.98
C TRP A 129 6.03 -0.25 15.02
N PRO A 130 5.56 -0.98 16.06
CA PRO A 130 4.20 -1.52 16.09
C PRO A 130 3.08 -0.49 15.93
N ALA A 131 3.19 0.69 16.56
CA ALA A 131 2.15 1.72 16.48
C ALA A 131 2.03 2.32 15.06
N LEU A 132 3.17 2.62 14.42
CA LEU A 132 3.18 3.11 13.04
C LEU A 132 2.73 2.02 12.06
N PHE A 133 3.15 0.77 12.27
CA PHE A 133 2.65 -0.38 11.52
C PHE A 133 1.13 -0.46 11.57
N THR A 134 0.51 -0.40 12.77
CA THR A 134 -0.95 -0.48 12.91
C THR A 134 -1.66 0.62 12.14
N SER A 135 -1.13 1.84 12.18
CA SER A 135 -1.71 2.99 11.45
C SER A 135 -1.58 2.81 9.94
N LEU A 136 -0.40 2.43 9.45
CA LEU A 136 -0.15 2.17 8.02
C LEU A 136 -0.92 0.97 7.49
N PHE A 137 -1.07 -0.08 8.29
CA PHE A 137 -1.83 -1.27 7.94
C PHE A 137 -3.34 -0.96 7.86
N ALA A 138 -3.88 -0.26 8.85
CA ALA A 138 -5.28 0.18 8.82
C ALA A 138 -5.55 1.13 7.64
N TYR A 139 -4.66 2.10 7.40
CA TYR A 139 -4.73 2.96 6.24
C TYR A 139 -4.63 2.19 4.92
N GLY A 140 -3.71 1.23 4.84
CA GLY A 140 -3.57 0.32 3.71
C GLY A 140 -4.89 -0.38 3.42
N LEU A 141 -5.50 -1.05 4.40
CA LEU A 141 -6.79 -1.68 4.21
C LEU A 141 -7.88 -0.70 3.75
N ALA A 142 -7.97 0.47 4.39
CA ALA A 142 -8.95 1.49 4.03
C ALA A 142 -8.77 2.02 2.60
N ALA A 143 -7.53 2.11 2.12
CA ALA A 143 -7.21 2.48 0.74
C ALA A 143 -7.52 1.35 -0.26
N ARG A 144 -7.32 0.09 0.12
CA ARG A 144 -7.39 -1.07 -0.80
C ARG A 144 -8.79 -1.62 -0.97
N VAL A 145 -9.63 -1.57 0.07
CA VAL A 145 -11.01 -2.09 -0.03
C VAL A 145 -11.79 -1.41 -1.17
N PRO A 146 -11.81 -0.07 -1.29
CA PRO A 146 -12.45 0.58 -2.44
C PRO A 146 -11.84 0.18 -3.79
N VAL A 147 -10.51 0.05 -3.88
CA VAL A 147 -9.82 -0.35 -5.11
C VAL A 147 -10.21 -1.76 -5.53
N VAL A 148 -10.24 -2.71 -4.58
CA VAL A 148 -10.64 -4.10 -4.84
C VAL A 148 -12.09 -4.18 -5.35
N ILE A 149 -12.98 -3.37 -4.79
CA ILE A 149 -14.38 -3.27 -5.23
C ILE A 149 -14.46 -2.68 -6.65
N ILE A 150 -13.73 -1.59 -6.92
CA ILE A 150 -13.68 -0.99 -8.25
C ILE A 150 -13.13 -1.98 -9.28
N MET A 151 -12.06 -2.70 -8.96
CA MET A 151 -11.50 -3.75 -9.83
C MET A 151 -12.50 -4.88 -10.08
N PHE A 152 -13.29 -5.26 -9.07
CA PHE A 152 -14.36 -6.25 -9.26
C PHE A 152 -15.35 -5.76 -10.31
N LEU A 153 -15.88 -4.55 -10.13
CA LEU A 153 -16.87 -3.97 -11.05
C LEU A 153 -16.30 -3.74 -12.45
N ALA A 154 -15.06 -3.25 -12.56
CA ALA A 154 -14.39 -3.01 -13.83
C ALA A 154 -14.13 -4.31 -14.60
N ILE A 155 -13.69 -5.38 -13.92
CA ILE A 155 -13.43 -6.69 -14.55
C ILE A 155 -14.75 -7.34 -15.00
N MET A 156 -15.81 -7.25 -14.21
CA MET A 156 -17.12 -7.79 -14.58
C MET A 156 -17.77 -6.98 -15.72
N GLY A 157 -17.58 -5.66 -15.71
CA GLY A 157 -18.18 -4.74 -16.69
C GLY A 157 -17.31 -4.47 -17.92
N ASN A 158 -16.09 -4.98 -18.00
CA ASN A 158 -15.11 -4.69 -19.05
C ASN A 158 -14.97 -3.19 -19.35
N TRP A 159 -14.72 -2.38 -18.33
CA TRP A 159 -14.71 -0.92 -18.45
C TRP A 159 -13.57 -0.35 -19.31
N GLY A 160 -12.56 -1.15 -19.63
CA GLY A 160 -11.38 -0.72 -20.41
C GLY A 160 -10.56 0.30 -19.65
N THR A 161 -10.43 0.11 -18.33
CA THR A 161 -9.66 0.96 -17.40
C THR A 161 -8.48 0.18 -16.87
N HIS A 162 -7.47 0.82 -16.26
CA HIS A 162 -6.35 0.05 -15.70
C HIS A 162 -6.77 -0.96 -14.62
N TYR A 163 -7.98 -0.80 -14.06
CA TYR A 163 -8.56 -1.68 -13.05
C TYR A 163 -8.97 -3.07 -13.60
N ASP A 164 -9.08 -3.24 -14.93
CA ASP A 164 -9.47 -4.50 -15.57
C ASP A 164 -8.41 -5.10 -16.51
N VAL A 165 -7.29 -4.39 -16.72
CA VAL A 165 -6.20 -4.82 -17.60
C VAL A 165 -5.32 -5.85 -16.88
N ALA A 166 -5.23 -7.04 -17.47
CA ALA A 166 -4.33 -8.09 -16.99
C ALA A 166 -2.87 -7.76 -17.35
N PRO A 167 -1.88 -8.25 -16.57
CA PRO A 167 -0.48 -8.12 -16.94
C PRO A 167 -0.17 -8.86 -18.25
N PRO A 168 0.97 -8.54 -18.91
CA PRO A 168 1.45 -9.32 -20.05
C PRO A 168 1.56 -10.81 -19.71
N ASN A 169 1.30 -11.68 -20.68
CA ASN A 169 1.36 -13.15 -20.55
C ASN A 169 0.38 -13.77 -19.53
N PHE A 170 -0.67 -13.04 -19.14
CA PHE A 170 -1.73 -13.59 -18.31
C PHE A 170 -2.56 -14.63 -19.10
N PRO A 171 -3.03 -15.73 -18.48
CA PRO A 171 -3.80 -16.76 -19.18
C PRO A 171 -5.00 -16.21 -19.94
N ALA A 172 -5.04 -16.46 -21.25
CA ALA A 172 -6.16 -16.09 -22.10
C ALA A 172 -7.43 -16.85 -21.69
N GLY A 173 -8.58 -16.18 -21.74
CA GLY A 173 -9.88 -16.82 -21.49
C GLY A 173 -10.19 -17.13 -20.03
N MET A 174 -9.40 -16.67 -19.06
CA MET A 174 -9.74 -16.81 -17.64
C MET A 174 -11.06 -16.09 -17.35
N ALA A 175 -12.00 -16.80 -16.69
CA ALA A 175 -13.27 -16.23 -16.27
C ALA A 175 -13.08 -14.99 -15.36
N ALA A 176 -14.04 -14.07 -15.40
CA ALA A 176 -13.94 -12.76 -14.75
C ALA A 176 -13.69 -12.84 -13.23
N PHE A 177 -14.36 -13.76 -12.53
CA PHE A 177 -14.19 -13.90 -11.08
C PHE A 177 -12.79 -14.39 -10.67
N PRO A 178 -12.28 -15.52 -11.20
CA PRO A 178 -10.89 -15.92 -10.99
C PRO A 178 -9.88 -14.84 -11.37
N LYS A 179 -10.10 -14.15 -12.51
CA LYS A 179 -9.27 -13.02 -12.94
C LYS A 179 -9.22 -11.94 -11.86
N TRP A 180 -10.37 -11.52 -11.33
CA TRP A 180 -10.43 -10.55 -10.24
C TRP A 180 -9.70 -11.00 -8.98
N VAL A 181 -9.80 -12.28 -8.59
CA VAL A 181 -9.08 -12.80 -7.43
C VAL A 181 -7.57 -12.59 -7.60
N VAL A 182 -7.01 -12.98 -8.76
CA VAL A 182 -5.56 -13.06 -8.94
C VAL A 182 -4.91 -11.74 -9.37
N ILE A 183 -5.61 -10.86 -10.10
CA ILE A 183 -5.05 -9.54 -10.50
C ILE A 183 -5.56 -8.39 -9.63
N GLY A 184 -6.72 -8.53 -8.99
CA GLY A 184 -7.34 -7.52 -8.16
C GLY A 184 -7.13 -7.78 -6.67
N LEU A 185 -7.81 -8.79 -6.13
CA LEU A 185 -7.84 -9.03 -4.69
C LEU A 185 -6.44 -9.35 -4.12
N VAL A 186 -5.74 -10.34 -4.68
CA VAL A 186 -4.46 -10.81 -4.16
C VAL A 186 -3.40 -9.71 -4.18
N PRO A 187 -3.10 -9.03 -5.30
CA PRO A 187 -2.06 -8.00 -5.31
C PRO A 187 -2.38 -6.81 -4.40
N GLN A 188 -3.65 -6.40 -4.28
CA GLN A 188 -4.07 -5.29 -3.41
C GLN A 188 -3.90 -5.62 -1.93
N LEU A 189 -4.11 -6.88 -1.53
CA LEU A 189 -3.96 -7.33 -0.14
C LEU A 189 -2.57 -7.89 0.20
N THR A 190 -1.68 -8.01 -0.78
CA THR A 190 -0.31 -8.53 -0.60
C THR A 190 0.74 -7.46 -0.94
N PHE A 191 1.15 -7.38 -2.21
CA PHE A 191 2.15 -6.44 -2.73
C PHE A 191 1.92 -5.03 -2.21
N TRP A 192 0.70 -4.51 -2.42
CA TRP A 192 0.38 -3.14 -2.09
C TRP A 192 0.35 -2.89 -0.57
N MET A 193 -0.02 -3.89 0.24
CA MET A 193 0.04 -3.80 1.70
C MET A 193 1.49 -3.75 2.19
N VAL A 194 2.35 -4.64 1.69
CA VAL A 194 3.78 -4.63 2.01
C VAL A 194 4.42 -3.30 1.60
N TYR A 195 4.17 -2.84 0.36
CA TYR A 195 4.64 -1.55 -0.13
C TYR A 195 4.19 -0.40 0.79
N THR A 196 2.90 -0.36 1.14
CA THR A 196 2.31 0.72 1.95
C THR A 196 2.98 0.80 3.33
N VAL A 197 3.17 -0.35 3.98
CA VAL A 197 3.77 -0.41 5.31
C VAL A 197 5.27 -0.17 5.25
N ALA A 198 6.01 -0.79 4.33
CA ALA A 198 7.47 -0.66 4.24
C ALA A 198 7.90 0.77 3.90
N ILE A 199 7.33 1.34 2.83
CA ILE A 199 7.64 2.71 2.42
C ILE A 199 7.15 3.70 3.47
N GLY A 200 5.96 3.48 4.04
CA GLY A 200 5.44 4.31 5.11
C GLY A 200 6.34 4.32 6.36
N LEU A 201 6.91 3.16 6.74
CA LEU A 201 7.87 3.07 7.85
C LEU A 201 9.15 3.84 7.55
N ILE A 202 9.71 3.73 6.34
CA ILE A 202 10.93 4.45 5.93
C ILE A 202 10.72 5.97 6.06
N PHE A 203 9.63 6.49 5.48
CA PHE A 203 9.31 7.92 5.55
C PHE A 203 8.91 8.35 6.97
N GLY A 204 8.31 7.47 7.75
CA GLY A 204 8.06 7.70 9.16
C GLY A 204 9.35 7.83 9.99
N GLY A 205 10.38 7.04 9.68
CA GLY A 205 11.71 7.20 10.26
C GLY A 205 12.33 8.57 9.94
N LEU A 206 12.13 9.07 8.71
CA LEU A 206 12.55 10.43 8.33
C LEU A 206 11.79 11.50 9.13
N ALA A 207 10.49 11.33 9.39
CA ALA A 207 9.72 12.25 10.24
C ALA A 207 10.29 12.33 11.66
N VAL A 208 10.68 11.19 12.24
CA VAL A 208 11.31 11.14 13.58
C VAL A 208 12.67 11.84 13.56
N LEU A 209 13.48 11.64 12.51
CA LEU A 209 14.76 12.34 12.35
C LEU A 209 14.58 13.86 12.29
N VAL A 210 13.58 14.34 11.54
CA VAL A 210 13.25 15.77 11.48
C VAL A 210 12.77 16.30 12.83
N ALA A 211 11.93 15.54 13.53
CA ALA A 211 11.42 15.94 14.85
C ALA A 211 12.52 16.04 15.91
N ARG A 212 13.51 15.12 15.89
CA ARG A 212 14.65 15.13 16.83
C ARG A 212 15.62 16.29 16.60
N ARG A 213 15.71 16.82 15.37
CA ARG A 213 16.59 17.94 15.02
C ARG A 213 16.05 19.30 15.44
N ARG A 214 14.75 19.42 15.74
CA ARG A 214 14.20 20.64 16.33
C ARG A 214 14.46 20.58 17.83
N PRO A 215 15.35 21.43 18.38
CA PRO A 215 15.43 21.59 19.82
C PRO A 215 14.03 21.97 20.31
N ALA A 216 13.62 21.45 21.47
CA ALA A 216 12.53 22.07 22.21
C ALA A 216 12.93 23.55 22.36
N GLN A 217 12.23 24.44 21.65
CA GLN A 217 12.30 25.85 21.98
C GLN A 217 11.85 25.92 23.45
N ALA A 218 12.80 26.29 24.31
CA ALA A 218 12.63 26.48 25.73
C ALA A 218 11.60 27.58 26.01
#